data_AF-A0A7W0M863-F1
#
_entry.id   AF-A0A7W0M863-F1
#
_cell.length_a   1.000
_cell.length_b   1.000
_cell.length_c   1.000
_cell.angle_alpha   90.00
_cell.angle_beta   90.00
_cell.angle_gamma   90.00
#
_symmetry.space_group_name_H-M   'P 1'
#
loop_
_entity.id
_entity.type
_entity.pdbx_description
1 polymer ?
#
loop_
_entity_poly.entity_id
_entity_poly.type
_entity_poly.pdbx_seq_one_letter_code
_entity_poly.pdbx_strand_id
1 'polypeptide(L)'
;MTHCRRSVRITGLAALLPWVSAGGAVGEEISPALLEPIQQEALPLWQANEKRVRNISPGAYQGTYVDTRKTKVEELIDNVQNAYVNDFNKFGRGYQVRVQAEAADRSDPEDIEKLEVRNNDGRMVPLGTIASVKRTFGPQVIKRYNLYPTASVSGSAAPGSSSGEALELMESIAARSLPASIGYDWTGMSFQEKRVGNEAFFVFGFAVLLVFLVLAAQYESWILPLAVILVVPLGLLGAIAAVAIRGMDVNIFTQIGIVLIIALASKNAILVVEFARDLRNGGQSILEAAVHAAQMRFRPIVMTSFAFILGVVSLVIAEGAGAAGQRALGAAVFGGMIAATVLAVFFVPVFYVIFQSIDEKVRRRKPPVTNHAIEDTSSPESPAPKATAQPVGVPQPVPALP
;
A
#
# COMPACT_ATOMS: atom_id res chain seq x y z
N MET A 1 -48.22 -31.39 -0.43
CA MET A 1 -48.56 -30.35 -1.43
C MET A 1 -48.45 -28.98 -0.77
N THR A 2 -47.85 -28.04 -1.51
CA THR A 2 -47.85 -26.57 -1.33
C THR A 2 -47.10 -25.93 -0.15
N HIS A 3 -45.88 -25.49 -0.50
CA HIS A 3 -45.16 -24.32 0.02
C HIS A 3 -46.02 -23.04 0.12
N CYS A 4 -45.69 -22.14 1.06
CA CYS A 4 -45.38 -20.75 0.71
C CYS A 4 -44.57 -20.01 1.79
N ARG A 5 -43.57 -19.25 1.33
CA ARG A 5 -42.61 -18.42 2.08
C ARG A 5 -43.26 -17.18 2.71
N ARG A 6 -42.64 -16.64 3.77
CA ARG A 6 -42.36 -15.20 3.89
C ARG A 6 -41.14 -14.94 4.79
N SER A 7 -40.15 -14.29 4.22
CA SER A 7 -39.05 -13.61 4.91
C SER A 7 -39.50 -12.23 5.39
N VAL A 8 -39.03 -11.77 6.55
CA VAL A 8 -38.77 -10.35 6.81
C VAL A 8 -37.57 -10.23 7.76
N ARG A 9 -36.53 -9.53 7.29
CA ARG A 9 -35.38 -9.00 8.03
C ARG A 9 -35.82 -7.87 8.97
N ILE A 10 -35.04 -7.60 10.02
CA ILE A 10 -34.66 -6.28 10.57
C ILE A 10 -33.75 -6.57 11.77
N THR A 11 -32.68 -5.89 12.16
CA THR A 11 -31.73 -4.88 11.63
C THR A 11 -30.76 -4.68 12.80
N GLY A 12 -29.48 -4.40 12.54
CA GLY A 12 -28.78 -3.43 13.39
C GLY A 12 -27.46 -3.85 14.02
N LEU A 13 -26.45 -3.07 13.64
CA LEU A 13 -25.23 -2.71 14.35
C LEU A 13 -24.05 -3.68 14.37
N ALA A 14 -23.21 -3.45 13.36
CA ALA A 14 -21.79 -3.33 13.53
C ALA A 14 -21.43 -2.31 14.63
N ALA A 15 -20.48 -2.67 15.50
CA ALA A 15 -19.55 -1.72 16.12
C ALA A 15 -18.28 -2.48 16.58
N LEU A 16 -17.17 -2.17 15.90
CA LEU A 16 -15.83 -1.92 16.45
C LEU A 16 -15.06 -3.07 17.15
N LEU A 17 -14.13 -3.66 16.39
CA LEU A 17 -12.74 -4.00 16.81
C LEU A 17 -12.00 -2.72 17.32
N PRO A 18 -10.77 -2.76 17.91
CA PRO A 18 -10.07 -3.74 18.78
C PRO A 18 -9.09 -3.10 19.84
N TRP A 19 -8.24 -3.94 20.50
CA TRP A 19 -7.01 -3.65 21.32
C TRP A 19 -7.23 -3.15 22.76
N VAL A 20 -6.48 -3.56 23.81
CA VAL A 20 -5.01 -3.55 24.03
C VAL A 20 -4.59 -4.55 25.14
N SER A 21 -3.36 -5.03 25.04
CA SER A 21 -2.54 -5.77 26.00
C SER A 21 -2.31 -5.13 27.38
N ALA A 22 -2.34 -5.91 28.46
CA ALA A 22 -1.47 -5.82 29.65
C ALA A 22 -1.84 -7.04 30.54
N GLY A 23 -0.94 -7.94 30.93
CA GLY A 23 0.06 -7.67 31.96
C GLY A 23 -0.61 -7.62 33.34
N GLY A 24 -0.64 -8.74 34.07
CA GLY A 24 -1.10 -8.75 35.47
C GLY A 24 -1.48 -10.14 35.98
N ALA A 25 -0.65 -10.68 36.87
CA ALA A 25 -0.96 -11.87 37.66
C ALA A 25 -2.09 -11.59 38.65
N VAL A 26 -3.12 -12.45 38.72
CA VAL A 26 -3.92 -12.71 39.94
C VAL A 26 -4.47 -14.14 39.83
N GLY A 27 -4.18 -14.98 40.83
CA GLY A 27 -4.81 -16.28 40.98
C GLY A 27 -6.26 -16.13 41.45
N GLU A 28 -7.15 -16.96 40.93
CA GLU A 28 -8.50 -17.07 41.45
C GLU A 28 -8.84 -18.56 41.62
N GLU A 29 -8.95 -18.94 42.89
CA GLU A 29 -9.36 -20.26 43.36
C GLU A 29 -10.79 -20.55 42.90
N ILE A 30 -10.98 -21.74 42.33
CA ILE A 30 -12.31 -22.27 42.05
C ILE A 30 -12.94 -22.70 43.38
N SER A 31 -14.07 -22.09 43.71
CA SER A 31 -14.83 -22.29 44.95
C SER A 31 -15.23 -23.77 45.20
N PRO A 32 -15.18 -24.26 46.46
CA PRO A 32 -15.50 -25.65 46.83
C PRO A 32 -16.93 -26.14 46.53
N ALA A 33 -17.87 -25.24 46.19
CA ALA A 33 -19.27 -25.58 45.99
C ALA A 33 -19.58 -26.34 44.69
N LEU A 34 -18.62 -26.44 43.75
CA LEU A 34 -18.79 -27.16 42.48
C LEU A 34 -18.26 -28.61 42.50
N LEU A 35 -17.60 -29.04 43.58
CA LEU A 35 -16.96 -30.36 43.68
C LEU A 35 -17.83 -31.43 44.35
N GLU A 36 -18.81 -31.06 45.17
CA GLU A 36 -19.66 -32.02 45.88
C GLU A 36 -20.62 -32.85 44.98
N PRO A 37 -21.22 -32.32 43.90
CA PRO A 37 -22.10 -33.13 43.04
C PRO A 37 -21.35 -34.20 42.22
N ILE A 38 -20.06 -33.97 41.93
CA ILE A 38 -19.26 -34.86 41.07
C ILE A 38 -18.73 -36.07 41.87
N GLN A 39 -18.48 -35.92 43.17
CA GLN A 39 -17.99 -37.02 44.01
C GLN A 39 -19.08 -38.03 44.43
N GLN A 40 -20.34 -37.62 44.55
CA GLN A 40 -21.42 -38.52 45.00
C GLN A 40 -21.99 -39.41 43.88
N GLU A 41 -21.91 -39.02 42.60
CA GLU A 41 -22.41 -39.83 41.48
C GLU A 41 -21.34 -40.76 40.85
N ALA A 42 -20.07 -40.36 40.86
CA ALA A 42 -19.03 -41.08 40.10
C ALA A 42 -18.40 -42.26 40.86
N LEU A 43 -18.30 -42.20 42.19
CA LEU A 43 -17.59 -43.20 42.98
C LEU A 43 -18.31 -44.58 43.10
N PRO A 44 -19.65 -44.67 43.25
CA PRO A 44 -20.33 -45.97 43.26
C PRO A 44 -20.36 -46.63 41.87
N LEU A 45 -20.36 -45.85 40.77
CA LEU A 45 -20.28 -46.37 39.40
C LEU A 45 -18.88 -46.93 39.07
N TRP A 46 -17.82 -46.38 39.65
CA TRP A 46 -16.46 -46.87 39.47
C TRP A 46 -16.25 -48.22 40.20
N GLN A 47 -16.73 -48.35 41.44
CA GLN A 47 -16.61 -49.62 42.19
C GLN A 47 -17.53 -50.74 41.67
N ALA A 48 -18.68 -50.42 41.07
CA ALA A 48 -19.54 -51.42 40.43
C ALA A 48 -18.92 -52.03 39.16
N ASN A 49 -18.04 -51.29 38.46
CA ASN A 49 -17.38 -51.76 37.25
C ASN A 49 -16.11 -52.58 37.52
N GLU A 50 -15.44 -52.38 38.66
CA GLU A 50 -14.20 -53.09 38.99
C GLU A 50 -14.39 -54.60 39.22
N LYS A 51 -15.61 -55.03 39.58
CA LYS A 51 -15.96 -56.47 39.70
C LYS A 51 -16.40 -57.12 38.39
N ARG A 52 -16.75 -56.33 37.36
CA ARG A 52 -17.20 -56.83 36.06
C ARG A 52 -16.05 -57.08 35.07
N VAL A 53 -14.86 -56.53 35.36
CA VAL A 53 -13.65 -56.65 34.53
C VAL A 53 -12.84 -57.92 34.84
N ARG A 54 -13.09 -58.62 35.95
CA ARG A 54 -12.35 -59.84 36.33
C ARG A 54 -12.87 -61.16 35.75
N ASN A 55 -14.00 -61.17 35.02
CA ASN A 55 -14.61 -62.39 34.47
C ASN A 55 -15.04 -62.21 33.00
N ILE A 56 -14.11 -61.87 32.11
CA ILE A 56 -14.34 -61.97 30.67
C ILE A 56 -13.40 -63.03 30.10
N SER A 57 -13.95 -64.25 29.99
CA SER A 57 -13.42 -65.34 29.16
C SER A 57 -13.53 -65.01 27.66
N PRO A 58 -12.75 -65.69 26.81
CA PRO A 58 -12.37 -65.19 25.49
C PRO A 58 -13.49 -65.36 24.46
N GLY A 59 -13.95 -64.24 23.89
CA GLY A 59 -14.99 -64.28 22.88
C GLY A 59 -15.19 -62.93 22.21
N ALA A 60 -14.64 -62.81 21.00
CA ALA A 60 -15.08 -61.91 19.95
C ALA A 60 -15.12 -60.39 20.26
N TYR A 61 -13.95 -59.79 20.45
CA TYR A 61 -13.71 -58.49 19.83
C TYR A 61 -12.51 -58.65 18.93
N GLN A 62 -12.79 -58.46 17.64
CA GLN A 62 -11.88 -58.64 16.54
C GLN A 62 -10.76 -57.62 16.69
N GLY A 63 -9.71 -58.02 17.41
CA GLY A 63 -8.47 -57.28 17.45
C GLY A 63 -8.07 -57.03 16.01
N THR A 64 -7.95 -55.75 15.65
CA THR A 64 -7.06 -55.40 14.56
C THR A 64 -5.67 -55.69 15.09
N TYR A 65 -5.26 -56.96 14.99
CA TYR A 65 -3.87 -57.34 15.13
C TYR A 65 -3.16 -56.58 14.02
N VAL A 66 -2.45 -55.52 14.39
CA VAL A 66 -1.44 -54.94 13.53
C VAL A 66 -0.35 -56.01 13.46
N ASP A 67 -0.42 -56.88 12.45
CA ASP A 67 0.67 -57.79 12.07
C ASP A 67 1.78 -56.91 11.48
N THR A 68 2.54 -56.23 12.33
CA THR A 68 3.77 -55.54 11.93
C THR A 68 4.86 -56.60 11.75
N ARG A 69 4.77 -57.36 10.66
CA ARG A 69 5.94 -58.05 10.05
C ARG A 69 6.89 -57.03 9.40
N LYS A 70 7.27 -56.01 10.16
CA LYS A 70 8.30 -55.04 9.83
C LYS A 70 9.44 -55.17 10.85
N THR A 71 10.30 -56.16 10.67
CA THR A 71 11.62 -56.11 11.28
C THR A 71 12.40 -54.99 10.59
N LYS A 72 12.68 -53.88 11.29
CA LYS A 72 13.76 -52.90 11.03
C LYS A 72 13.45 -51.63 11.80
N VAL A 73 14.32 -51.24 12.74
CA VAL A 73 14.70 -49.90 13.27
C VAL A 73 13.63 -48.76 13.34
N GLU A 74 12.70 -48.63 12.40
CA GLU A 74 11.52 -47.76 12.39
C GLU A 74 10.68 -47.90 13.68
N GLU A 75 10.43 -49.13 14.16
CA GLU A 75 9.64 -49.40 15.37
C GLU A 75 10.26 -48.80 16.65
N LEU A 76 11.59 -48.59 16.68
CA LEU A 76 12.28 -47.96 17.80
C LEU A 76 12.13 -46.44 17.81
N ILE A 77 12.18 -45.83 16.63
CA ILE A 77 11.92 -44.40 16.47
C ILE A 77 10.48 -44.11 16.88
N ASP A 78 9.57 -45.02 16.55
CA ASP A 78 8.15 -44.92 16.88
C ASP A 78 7.83 -45.01 18.38
N ASN A 79 8.65 -45.69 19.18
CA ASN A 79 8.46 -45.73 20.64
C ASN A 79 8.96 -44.45 21.32
N VAL A 80 10.08 -43.87 20.86
CA VAL A 80 10.61 -42.62 21.43
C VAL A 80 9.82 -41.41 20.89
N GLN A 81 9.42 -41.46 19.63
CA GLN A 81 8.68 -40.42 18.92
C GLN A 81 7.17 -40.67 18.97
N ASN A 82 6.37 -39.67 18.59
CA ASN A 82 4.90 -39.76 18.65
C ASN A 82 4.36 -40.49 17.42
N ALA A 83 4.43 -41.83 17.40
CA ALA A 83 4.12 -42.65 16.23
C ALA A 83 2.63 -42.70 15.93
N TYR A 84 2.28 -42.50 14.67
CA TYR A 84 0.91 -42.67 14.20
C TYR A 84 0.65 -44.12 13.81
N VAL A 85 -0.40 -44.73 14.38
CA VAL A 85 -0.76 -46.13 14.11
C VAL A 85 -1.97 -46.21 13.18
N ASN A 86 -3.08 -45.59 13.56
CA ASN A 86 -4.31 -45.59 12.77
C ASN A 86 -5.26 -44.49 13.25
N ASP A 87 -6.35 -44.27 12.52
CA ASP A 87 -7.46 -43.42 12.94
C ASP A 87 -8.63 -44.29 13.44
N PHE A 88 -9.38 -43.77 14.40
CA PHE A 88 -10.66 -44.36 14.82
C PHE A 88 -11.73 -43.28 14.96
N ASN A 89 -12.97 -43.61 14.63
CA ASN A 89 -14.08 -42.67 14.72
C ASN A 89 -14.78 -42.80 16.09
N LYS A 90 -14.93 -41.68 16.79
CA LYS A 90 -15.73 -41.58 18.03
C LYS A 90 -16.51 -40.28 18.00
N PHE A 91 -17.78 -40.32 18.42
CA PHE A 91 -18.64 -39.11 18.46
C PHE A 91 -18.73 -38.35 17.11
N GLY A 92 -18.65 -39.07 15.98
CA GLY A 92 -18.71 -38.47 14.64
C GLY A 92 -17.44 -37.71 14.22
N ARG A 93 -16.33 -37.85 14.95
CA ARG A 93 -15.02 -37.29 14.60
C ARG A 93 -13.97 -38.39 14.52
N GLY A 94 -13.09 -38.31 13.54
CA GLY A 94 -11.90 -39.15 13.45
C GLY A 94 -10.84 -38.68 14.45
N TYR A 95 -10.37 -39.59 15.29
CA TYR A 95 -9.27 -39.40 16.23
C TYR A 95 -8.08 -40.24 15.80
N GLN A 96 -6.90 -39.63 15.86
CA GLN A 96 -5.65 -40.34 15.58
C GLN A 96 -5.25 -41.15 16.81
N VAL A 97 -4.97 -42.43 16.61
CA VAL A 97 -4.30 -43.29 17.59
C VAL A 97 -2.81 -43.15 17.39
N ARG A 98 -2.14 -42.69 18.44
CA ARG A 98 -0.69 -42.57 18.48
C ARG A 98 -0.13 -43.37 19.64
N VAL A 99 1.01 -44.01 19.41
CA VAL A 99 1.73 -44.80 20.41
C VAL A 99 3.05 -44.10 20.70
N GLN A 100 3.42 -44.08 21.98
CA GLN A 100 4.61 -43.40 22.47
C GLN A 100 4.98 -44.00 23.84
N ALA A 101 6.27 -44.10 24.12
CA ALA A 101 6.79 -44.51 25.42
C ALA A 101 6.43 -43.50 26.52
N GLU A 102 6.34 -43.98 27.75
CA GLU A 102 6.05 -43.14 28.90
C GLU A 102 7.17 -42.12 29.13
N ALA A 103 6.84 -40.97 29.73
CA ALA A 103 7.78 -39.86 29.88
C ALA A 103 9.06 -40.24 30.65
N ALA A 104 8.94 -41.16 31.62
CA ALA A 104 10.05 -41.62 32.45
C ALA A 104 11.14 -42.34 31.63
N ASP A 105 10.79 -43.02 30.54
CA ASP A 105 11.70 -43.88 29.78
C ASP A 105 12.38 -43.17 28.59
N ARG A 106 12.25 -41.84 28.50
CA ARG A 106 12.80 -41.02 27.39
C ARG A 106 13.30 -39.64 27.81
N SER A 107 13.45 -39.43 29.12
CA SER A 107 13.86 -38.14 29.66
C SER A 107 15.35 -37.91 29.45
N ASP A 108 16.17 -38.95 29.61
CA ASP A 108 17.61 -38.87 29.40
C ASP A 108 18.05 -39.55 28.10
N PRO A 109 19.08 -39.02 27.42
CA PRO A 109 19.64 -39.66 26.23
C PRO A 109 20.14 -41.09 26.46
N GLU A 110 20.52 -41.43 27.70
CA GLU A 110 20.98 -42.75 28.12
C GLU A 110 19.83 -43.78 28.20
N ASP A 111 18.59 -43.33 28.36
CA ASP A 111 17.43 -44.23 28.38
C ASP A 111 17.15 -44.85 27.01
N ILE A 112 17.51 -44.13 25.94
CA ILE A 112 17.43 -44.63 24.56
C ILE A 112 18.33 -45.87 24.39
N GLU A 113 19.48 -45.91 25.07
CA GLU A 113 20.43 -47.03 24.97
C GLU A 113 19.92 -48.30 25.67
N LYS A 114 19.01 -48.14 26.65
CA LYS A 114 18.38 -49.24 27.41
C LYS A 114 17.23 -49.91 26.67
N LEU A 115 16.72 -49.30 25.59
CA LEU A 115 15.62 -49.87 24.80
C LEU A 115 16.06 -51.19 24.17
N GLU A 116 15.27 -52.24 24.37
CA GLU A 116 15.60 -53.57 23.90
C GLU A 116 14.89 -53.90 22.57
N VAL A 117 15.63 -54.51 21.64
CA VAL A 117 15.07 -55.05 20.40
C VAL A 117 15.28 -56.54 20.27
N ARG A 118 14.31 -57.21 19.65
CA ARG A 118 14.39 -58.64 19.37
C ARG A 118 15.25 -58.91 18.13
N ASN A 119 16.29 -59.72 18.28
CA ASN A 119 17.10 -60.25 17.18
C ASN A 119 16.36 -61.42 16.47
N ASN A 120 16.81 -61.83 15.28
CA ASN A 120 16.27 -62.95 14.49
C ASN A 120 16.23 -64.28 15.27
N ASP A 121 17.14 -64.46 16.22
CA ASP A 121 17.17 -65.62 17.12
C ASP A 121 16.13 -65.51 18.27
N GLY A 122 15.29 -64.47 18.28
CA GLY A 122 14.27 -64.23 19.30
C GLY A 122 14.79 -63.60 20.61
N ARG A 123 16.10 -63.35 20.74
CA ARG A 123 16.73 -62.75 21.93
C ARG A 123 16.57 -61.23 21.95
N MET A 124 16.32 -60.64 23.13
CA MET A 124 16.32 -59.18 23.32
C MET A 124 17.76 -58.69 23.45
N VAL A 125 18.09 -57.59 22.77
CA VAL A 125 19.42 -56.96 22.79
C VAL A 125 19.22 -55.45 23.01
N PRO A 126 19.91 -54.82 23.97
CA PRO A 126 19.79 -53.38 24.21
C PRO A 126 20.43 -52.58 23.07
N LEU A 127 19.77 -51.47 22.71
CA LEU A 127 20.13 -50.61 21.59
C LEU A 127 21.55 -50.02 21.71
N GLY A 128 22.00 -49.76 22.94
CA GLY A 128 23.37 -49.30 23.23
C GLY A 128 24.48 -50.24 22.73
N THR A 129 24.17 -51.52 22.48
CA THR A 129 25.14 -52.49 21.92
C THR A 129 25.44 -52.25 20.44
N ILE A 130 24.51 -51.59 19.73
CA ILE A 130 24.56 -51.43 18.26
C ILE A 130 24.54 -49.96 17.81
N ALA A 131 24.13 -49.03 18.68
CA ALA A 131 24.07 -47.61 18.39
C ALA A 131 24.55 -46.79 19.60
N SER A 132 25.22 -45.67 19.34
CA SER A 132 25.69 -44.75 20.39
C SER A 132 24.99 -43.41 20.27
N VAL A 133 24.53 -42.84 21.38
CA VAL A 133 23.89 -41.52 21.37
C VAL A 133 24.96 -40.42 21.54
N LYS A 134 24.99 -39.44 20.63
CA LYS A 134 25.90 -38.30 20.70
C LYS A 134 25.13 -36.99 20.72
N ARG A 135 25.44 -36.13 21.68
CA ARG A 135 24.92 -34.76 21.70
C ARG A 135 25.61 -33.94 20.62
N THR A 136 24.82 -33.31 19.76
CA THR A 136 25.29 -32.38 18.73
C THR A 136 24.44 -31.13 18.72
N PHE A 137 24.97 -30.05 18.16
CA PHE A 137 24.27 -28.79 18.01
C PHE A 137 23.98 -28.53 16.54
N GLY A 138 22.76 -28.11 16.25
CA GLY A 138 22.34 -27.78 14.90
C GLY A 138 21.12 -26.86 14.92
N PRO A 139 20.87 -26.12 13.82
CA PRO A 139 19.67 -25.32 13.68
C PRO A 139 18.44 -26.24 13.63
N GLN A 140 17.44 -25.96 14.47
CA GLN A 140 16.16 -26.67 14.46
C GLN A 140 15.35 -26.39 13.17
N VAL A 141 15.57 -25.20 12.58
CA VAL A 141 14.89 -24.75 11.37
C VAL A 141 15.91 -24.08 10.46
N ILE A 142 15.98 -24.53 9.21
CA ILE A 142 16.77 -23.90 8.16
C ILE A 142 15.81 -23.03 7.33
N LYS A 143 15.86 -21.71 7.55
CA LYS A 143 15.06 -20.76 6.76
C LYS A 143 15.69 -20.59 5.39
N ARG A 144 14.85 -20.45 4.37
CA ARG A 144 15.27 -20.14 3.00
C ARG A 144 14.50 -18.94 2.47
N TYR A 145 15.19 -18.03 1.79
CA TYR A 145 14.61 -16.91 1.07
C TYR A 145 15.21 -16.86 -0.34
N ASN A 146 14.36 -16.70 -1.37
CA ASN A 146 14.78 -16.71 -2.77
C ASN A 146 15.70 -17.89 -3.15
N LEU A 147 15.38 -19.10 -2.65
CA LEU A 147 16.14 -20.34 -2.84
C LEU A 147 17.49 -20.43 -2.11
N TYR A 148 17.91 -19.42 -1.35
CA TYR A 148 19.15 -19.46 -0.55
C TYR A 148 18.85 -19.74 0.93
N PRO A 149 19.71 -20.47 1.67
CA PRO A 149 19.65 -20.50 3.13
C PRO A 149 19.87 -19.09 3.70
N THR A 150 19.01 -18.64 4.61
CA THR A 150 18.98 -17.24 5.05
C THR A 150 18.77 -17.13 6.55
N ALA A 151 19.44 -16.16 7.16
CA ALA A 151 19.13 -15.70 8.52
C ALA A 151 18.24 -14.46 8.42
N SER A 152 17.10 -14.47 9.14
CA SER A 152 16.23 -13.29 9.18
C SER A 152 16.75 -12.31 10.22
N VAL A 153 16.95 -11.06 9.80
CA VAL A 153 17.33 -9.94 10.66
C VAL A 153 16.15 -8.97 10.69
N SER A 154 15.66 -8.66 11.88
CA SER A 154 14.56 -7.72 12.10
C SER A 154 15.00 -6.62 13.05
N GLY A 155 14.59 -5.39 12.77
CA GLY A 155 14.85 -4.22 13.60
C GLY A 155 13.89 -3.09 13.26
N SER A 156 13.85 -2.07 14.11
CA SER A 156 13.13 -0.82 13.89
C SER A 156 14.11 0.34 13.82
N ALA A 157 13.71 1.43 13.17
CA ALA A 157 14.47 2.68 13.21
C ALA A 157 14.57 3.19 14.66
N ALA A 158 15.68 3.87 14.96
CA ALA A 158 15.85 4.55 16.25
C ALA A 158 14.84 5.71 16.38
N PRO A 159 14.43 6.09 17.61
CA PRO A 159 13.55 7.24 17.80
C PRO A 159 14.16 8.51 17.17
N GLY A 160 13.41 9.16 16.29
CA GLY A 160 13.85 10.37 15.57
C GLY A 160 14.54 10.11 14.23
N SER A 161 14.80 8.85 13.85
CA SER A 161 15.31 8.49 12.51
C SER A 161 14.19 7.94 11.64
N SER A 162 14.29 8.20 10.33
CA SER A 162 13.34 7.68 9.35
C SER A 162 13.61 6.20 9.04
N SER A 163 12.61 5.49 8.50
CA SER A 163 12.78 4.12 8.01
C SER A 163 13.82 4.05 6.89
N GLY A 164 13.77 5.00 5.94
CA GLY A 164 14.73 5.09 4.83
C GLY A 164 16.18 5.22 5.30
N GLU A 165 16.43 6.08 6.29
CA GLU A 165 17.76 6.25 6.89
C GLU A 165 18.24 4.97 7.58
N ALA A 166 17.36 4.25 8.28
CA ALA A 166 17.68 2.97 8.88
C ALA A 166 18.01 1.89 7.83
N LEU A 167 17.32 1.89 6.69
CA LEU A 167 17.61 0.98 5.57
C LEU A 167 18.98 1.29 4.96
N GLU A 168 19.28 2.56 4.68
CA GLU A 168 20.58 2.98 4.15
C GLU A 168 21.74 2.66 5.11
N LEU A 169 21.52 2.87 6.41
CA LEU A 169 22.49 2.50 7.43
C LEU A 169 22.73 0.98 7.43
N MET A 170 21.68 0.16 7.39
CA MET A 170 21.82 -1.28 7.35
C MET A 170 22.53 -1.77 6.09
N GLU A 171 22.26 -1.15 4.93
CA GLU A 171 22.99 -1.43 3.68
C GLU A 171 24.47 -1.09 3.82
N SER A 172 24.80 0.03 4.46
CA SER A 172 26.19 0.43 4.71
C SER A 172 26.91 -0.54 5.66
N ILE A 173 26.21 -1.07 6.66
CA ILE A 173 26.74 -2.06 7.61
C ILE A 173 26.93 -3.40 6.91
N ALA A 174 25.95 -3.82 6.09
CA ALA A 174 26.03 -5.04 5.30
C ALA A 174 27.22 -4.99 4.34
N ALA A 175 27.42 -3.86 3.64
CA ALA A 175 28.53 -3.68 2.71
C ALA A 175 29.93 -3.73 3.38
N ARG A 176 30.03 -3.41 4.68
CA ARG A 176 31.31 -3.41 5.42
C ARG A 176 31.56 -4.71 6.19
N SER A 177 30.50 -5.32 6.72
CA SER A 177 30.60 -6.44 7.66
C SER A 177 30.39 -7.80 7.02
N LEU A 178 29.68 -7.88 5.88
CA LEU A 178 29.39 -9.16 5.24
C LEU A 178 30.53 -9.58 4.28
N PRO A 179 30.96 -10.86 4.32
CA PRO A 179 31.80 -11.43 3.28
C PRO A 179 31.13 -11.38 1.91
N ALA A 180 31.92 -11.31 0.83
CA ALA A 180 31.40 -11.25 -0.55
C ALA A 180 30.52 -12.43 -0.97
N SER A 181 30.55 -13.54 -0.23
CA SER A 181 29.70 -14.71 -0.46
C SER A 181 28.29 -14.60 0.13
N ILE A 182 28.00 -13.56 0.91
CA ILE A 182 26.70 -13.36 1.57
C ILE A 182 26.00 -12.15 0.96
N GLY A 183 24.86 -12.39 0.32
CA GLY A 183 23.94 -11.34 -0.12
C GLY A 183 22.92 -10.98 0.95
N TYR A 184 22.20 -9.88 0.75
CA TYR A 184 21.02 -9.51 1.53
C TYR A 184 19.88 -9.14 0.58
N ASP A 185 18.65 -9.42 1.02
CA ASP A 185 17.44 -9.00 0.34
C ASP A 185 16.48 -8.39 1.37
N TRP A 186 15.81 -7.31 0.96
CA TRP A 186 14.72 -6.74 1.75
C TRP A 186 13.42 -7.51 1.54
N THR A 187 12.59 -7.57 2.59
CA THR A 187 11.26 -8.21 2.54
C THR A 187 10.20 -7.35 3.24
N GLY A 188 8.92 -7.68 3.04
CA GLY A 188 7.81 -6.98 3.67
C GLY A 188 7.76 -5.48 3.34
N MET A 189 7.63 -4.65 4.38
CA MET A 189 7.51 -3.19 4.24
C MET A 189 8.77 -2.54 3.67
N SER A 190 9.96 -2.96 4.11
CA SER A 190 11.24 -2.44 3.63
C SER A 190 11.42 -2.67 2.12
N PHE A 191 10.95 -3.81 1.61
CA PHE A 191 10.95 -4.09 0.18
C PHE A 191 10.02 -3.14 -0.59
N GLN A 192 8.82 -2.89 -0.08
CA GLN A 192 7.89 -1.94 -0.72
C GLN A 192 8.44 -0.52 -0.72
N GLU A 193 9.06 -0.08 0.38
CA GLU A 193 9.68 1.24 0.49
C GLU A 193 10.81 1.43 -0.53
N LYS A 194 11.73 0.45 -0.65
CA LYS A 194 12.81 0.50 -1.65
C LYS A 194 12.29 0.47 -3.09
N ARG A 195 11.21 -0.27 -3.36
CA ARG A 195 10.63 -0.34 -4.71
C ARG A 195 9.91 0.96 -5.08
N VAL A 196 9.12 1.53 -4.17
CA VAL A 196 8.32 2.74 -4.41
C VAL A 196 9.18 4.02 -4.34
N GLY A 197 10.31 4.00 -3.64
CA GLY A 197 11.11 5.20 -3.34
C GLY A 197 11.42 6.08 -4.55
N ASN A 198 11.63 5.51 -5.74
CA ASN A 198 11.94 6.28 -6.95
C ASN A 198 10.71 6.62 -7.81
N GLU A 199 9.55 5.97 -7.60
CA GLU A 199 8.34 6.18 -8.40
C GLU A 199 7.71 7.56 -8.14
N ALA A 200 7.88 8.11 -6.94
CA ALA A 200 7.33 9.41 -6.56
C ALA A 200 7.81 10.56 -7.47
N PHE A 201 9.06 10.53 -7.92
CA PHE A 201 9.60 11.54 -8.84
C PHE A 201 8.93 11.46 -10.21
N PHE A 202 8.67 10.26 -10.72
CA PHE A 202 7.95 10.05 -11.98
C PHE A 202 6.51 10.52 -11.88
N VAL A 203 5.82 10.21 -10.79
CA VAL A 203 4.43 10.68 -10.55
C VAL A 203 4.37 12.20 -10.49
N PHE A 204 5.31 12.84 -9.79
CA PHE A 204 5.38 14.30 -9.72
C PHE A 204 5.63 14.93 -11.09
N GLY A 205 6.62 14.43 -11.84
CA GLY A 205 6.93 14.91 -13.19
C GLY A 205 5.75 14.74 -14.15
N PHE A 206 5.06 13.60 -14.08
CA PHE A 206 3.88 13.33 -14.90
C PHE A 206 2.70 14.24 -14.53
N ALA A 207 2.47 14.50 -13.25
CA ALA A 207 1.44 15.44 -12.80
C ALA A 207 1.68 16.86 -13.32
N VAL A 208 2.91 17.37 -13.22
CA VAL A 208 3.28 18.69 -13.75
C VAL A 208 3.13 18.73 -15.28
N LEU A 209 3.55 17.68 -15.98
CA LEU A 209 3.40 17.57 -17.43
C LEU A 209 1.93 17.58 -17.86
N LEU A 210 1.06 16.85 -17.17
CA LEU A 210 -0.38 16.84 -17.50
C LEU A 210 -1.02 18.21 -17.26
N VAL A 211 -0.70 18.86 -16.13
CA VAL A 211 -1.16 20.23 -15.86
C VAL A 211 -0.67 21.20 -16.95
N PHE A 212 0.60 21.08 -17.37
CA PHE A 212 1.15 21.87 -18.48
C PHE A 212 0.36 21.69 -19.77
N LEU A 213 0.14 20.44 -20.19
CA LEU A 213 -0.52 20.12 -21.46
C LEU A 213 -1.97 20.60 -21.48
N VAL A 214 -2.71 20.43 -20.39
CA VAL A 214 -4.09 20.91 -20.28
C VAL A 214 -4.14 22.43 -20.36
N LEU A 215 -3.25 23.13 -19.66
CA LEU A 215 -3.18 24.60 -19.70
C LEU A 215 -2.71 25.12 -21.07
N ALA A 216 -1.78 24.41 -21.73
CA ALA A 216 -1.33 24.75 -23.07
C ALA A 216 -2.47 24.65 -24.08
N ALA A 217 -3.30 23.61 -23.97
CA ALA A 217 -4.50 23.45 -24.79
C ALA A 217 -5.54 24.54 -24.48
N GLN A 218 -5.77 24.86 -23.20
CA GLN A 218 -6.74 25.87 -22.78
C GLN A 218 -6.36 27.30 -23.21
N TYR A 219 -5.07 27.65 -23.09
CA TYR A 219 -4.57 28.99 -23.44
C TYR A 219 -4.16 29.14 -24.90
N GLU A 220 -4.17 28.06 -25.68
CA GLU A 220 -3.68 28.05 -27.07
C GLU A 220 -2.25 28.64 -27.18
N SER A 221 -1.43 28.42 -26.16
CA SER A 221 -0.04 28.90 -26.09
C SER A 221 0.79 27.95 -25.23
N TRP A 222 2.02 27.71 -25.67
CA TRP A 222 3.01 26.89 -24.95
C TRP A 222 3.77 27.69 -23.89
N ILE A 223 3.74 29.03 -23.96
CA ILE A 223 4.56 29.91 -23.10
C ILE A 223 3.78 30.36 -21.87
N LEU A 224 2.50 30.71 -22.03
CA LEU A 224 1.65 31.16 -20.93
C LEU A 224 1.51 30.14 -19.77
N PRO A 225 1.33 28.82 -20.03
CA PRO A 225 1.28 27.83 -18.96
C PRO A 225 2.54 27.76 -18.08
N LEU A 226 3.70 28.15 -18.60
CA LEU A 226 4.95 28.16 -17.82
C LEU A 226 4.87 29.16 -16.66
N ALA A 227 4.15 30.27 -16.82
CA ALA A 227 3.93 31.24 -15.76
C ALA A 227 3.15 30.63 -14.57
N VAL A 228 2.22 29.72 -14.85
CA VAL A 228 1.45 29.00 -13.83
C VAL A 228 2.31 27.94 -13.14
N ILE A 229 3.07 27.15 -13.90
CA ILE A 229 3.90 26.07 -13.36
C ILE A 229 5.03 26.57 -12.47
N LEU A 230 5.57 27.77 -12.74
CA LEU A 230 6.61 28.35 -11.91
C LEU A 230 6.17 28.67 -10.47
N VAL A 231 4.86 28.61 -10.20
CA VAL A 231 4.29 28.74 -8.85
C VAL A 231 4.38 27.44 -8.06
N VAL A 232 4.41 26.29 -8.73
CA VAL A 232 4.44 24.97 -8.08
C VAL A 232 5.67 24.81 -7.16
N PRO A 233 6.90 25.18 -7.58
CA PRO A 233 8.06 25.17 -6.68
C PRO A 233 7.90 26.05 -5.43
N LEU A 234 7.21 27.19 -5.53
CA LEU A 234 6.95 28.07 -4.38
C LEU A 234 6.03 27.40 -3.35
N GLY A 235 4.99 26.70 -3.81
CA GLY A 235 4.12 25.91 -2.95
C GLY A 235 4.84 24.70 -2.33
N LEU A 236 5.67 24.01 -3.13
CA LEU A 236 6.48 22.89 -2.67
C LEU A 236 7.46 23.30 -1.56
N LEU A 237 8.10 24.46 -1.70
CA LEU A 237 8.99 25.02 -0.68
C LEU A 237 8.25 25.17 0.66
N GLY A 238 7.01 25.70 0.64
CA GLY A 238 6.19 25.81 1.84
C GLY A 238 5.79 24.48 2.45
N ALA A 239 5.46 23.49 1.62
CA ALA A 239 5.09 22.15 2.06
C ALA A 239 6.27 21.45 2.77
N ILE A 240 7.45 21.48 2.14
CA ILE A 240 8.68 20.90 2.71
C ILE A 240 9.08 21.65 3.98
N ALA A 241 9.03 22.98 3.98
CA ALA A 241 9.35 23.79 5.15
C ALA A 241 8.44 23.45 6.35
N ALA A 242 7.12 23.30 6.13
CA ALA A 242 6.19 22.96 7.21
C ALA A 242 6.39 21.54 7.76
N VAL A 243 6.72 20.58 6.89
CA VAL A 243 7.04 19.20 7.30
C VAL A 243 8.36 19.18 8.08
N ALA A 244 9.38 19.91 7.62
CA ALA A 244 10.68 20.02 8.28
C ALA A 244 10.59 20.71 9.64
N ILE A 245 9.84 21.82 9.76
CA ILE A 245 9.63 22.53 11.04
C ILE A 245 8.94 21.63 12.07
N ARG A 246 8.11 20.68 11.63
CA ARG A 246 7.45 19.71 12.51
C ARG A 246 8.28 18.46 12.80
N GLY A 247 9.48 18.34 12.22
CA GLY A 247 10.32 17.15 12.37
C GLY A 247 9.64 15.88 11.86
N MET A 248 8.85 15.97 10.79
CA MET A 248 8.15 14.82 10.21
C MET A 248 8.85 14.33 8.94
N ASP A 249 8.69 13.05 8.65
CA ASP A 249 9.28 12.42 7.47
C ASP A 249 8.50 12.71 6.18
N VAL A 250 9.20 12.62 5.05
CA VAL A 250 8.60 12.64 3.71
C VAL A 250 8.09 11.25 3.36
N ASN A 251 6.88 10.94 3.83
CA ASN A 251 6.19 9.68 3.54
C ASN A 251 5.16 9.81 2.39
N ILE A 252 4.47 8.72 2.08
CA ILE A 252 3.45 8.67 1.01
C ILE A 252 2.31 9.68 1.21
N PHE A 253 1.89 9.96 2.45
CA PHE A 253 0.86 10.96 2.73
C PHE A 253 1.36 12.38 2.45
N THR A 254 2.60 12.67 2.82
CA THR A 254 3.27 13.93 2.49
C THR A 254 3.38 14.09 0.97
N GLN A 255 3.72 13.03 0.23
CA GLN A 255 3.80 13.03 -1.24
C GLN A 255 2.44 13.29 -1.90
N ILE A 256 1.37 12.65 -1.44
CA ILE A 256 0.01 12.94 -1.89
C ILE A 256 -0.34 14.41 -1.62
N GLY A 257 0.04 14.93 -0.45
CA GLY A 257 -0.13 16.34 -0.10
C GLY A 257 0.62 17.28 -1.05
N ILE A 258 1.86 16.96 -1.41
CA ILE A 258 2.65 17.72 -2.38
C ILE A 258 1.93 17.77 -3.74
N VAL A 259 1.42 16.63 -4.24
CA VAL A 259 0.68 16.58 -5.51
C VAL A 259 -0.60 17.41 -5.43
N LEU A 260 -1.32 17.39 -4.31
CA LEU A 260 -2.49 18.25 -4.10
C LEU A 260 -2.13 19.73 -4.15
N ILE A 261 -0.98 20.13 -3.58
CA ILE A 261 -0.50 21.52 -3.64
C ILE A 261 -0.22 21.97 -5.07
N ILE A 262 0.23 21.10 -5.97
CA ILE A 262 0.39 21.45 -7.39
C ILE A 262 -0.94 21.97 -7.95
N ALA A 263 -2.03 21.23 -7.74
CA ALA A 263 -3.35 21.60 -8.24
C ALA A 263 -3.90 22.87 -7.55
N LEU A 264 -3.79 22.93 -6.22
CA LEU A 264 -4.33 24.04 -5.42
C LEU A 264 -3.58 25.36 -5.65
N ALA A 265 -2.25 25.30 -5.75
CA ALA A 265 -1.43 26.46 -6.09
C ALA A 265 -1.66 26.91 -7.53
N SER A 266 -1.76 25.96 -8.47
CA SER A 266 -2.05 26.27 -9.87
C SER A 266 -3.40 26.96 -10.02
N LYS A 267 -4.45 26.56 -9.28
CA LYS A 267 -5.77 27.23 -9.30
C LYS A 267 -5.65 28.74 -9.06
N ASN A 268 -4.85 29.15 -8.08
CA ASN A 268 -4.68 30.57 -7.75
C ASN A 268 -3.95 31.31 -8.86
N ALA A 269 -2.96 30.68 -9.49
CA ALA A 269 -2.20 31.26 -10.58
C ALA A 269 -3.00 31.34 -11.90
N ILE A 270 -3.76 30.30 -12.22
CA ILE A 270 -4.66 30.22 -13.39
C ILE A 270 -5.61 31.41 -13.42
N LEU A 271 -6.27 31.72 -12.29
CA LEU A 271 -7.24 32.82 -12.22
C LEU A 271 -6.64 34.19 -12.54
N VAL A 272 -5.39 34.45 -12.12
CA VAL A 272 -4.69 35.72 -12.40
C VAL A 272 -4.22 35.75 -13.84
N VAL A 273 -3.59 34.68 -14.32
CA VAL A 273 -3.05 34.59 -15.69
C VAL A 273 -4.16 34.68 -16.73
N GLU A 274 -5.29 34.00 -16.52
CA GLU A 274 -6.45 34.05 -17.39
C GLU A 274 -7.02 35.48 -17.48
N PHE A 275 -7.24 36.13 -16.33
CA PHE A 275 -7.76 37.51 -16.32
C PHE A 275 -6.81 38.53 -16.92
N ALA A 276 -5.50 38.36 -16.68
CA ALA A 276 -4.49 39.22 -17.28
C ALA A 276 -4.43 39.04 -18.80
N ARG A 277 -4.54 37.80 -19.29
CA ARG A 277 -4.64 37.49 -20.73
C ARG A 277 -5.89 38.13 -21.35
N ASP A 278 -7.05 38.03 -20.70
CA ASP A 278 -8.29 38.60 -21.22
C ASP A 278 -8.22 40.14 -21.29
N LEU A 279 -7.67 40.79 -20.27
CA LEU A 279 -7.43 42.24 -20.26
C LEU A 279 -6.41 42.66 -21.34
N ARG A 280 -5.38 41.86 -21.57
CA ARG A 280 -4.39 42.08 -22.64
C ARG A 280 -5.03 41.94 -24.03
N ASN A 281 -5.89 40.94 -24.22
CA ASN A 281 -6.68 40.78 -25.44
C ASN A 281 -7.68 41.93 -25.65
N GLY A 282 -8.18 42.52 -24.55
CA GLY A 282 -8.98 43.75 -24.54
C GLY A 282 -8.19 45.04 -24.82
N GLY A 283 -6.87 44.95 -25.08
CA GLY A 283 -6.04 46.06 -25.51
C GLY A 283 -5.20 46.73 -24.42
N GLN A 284 -5.26 46.30 -23.16
CA GLN A 284 -4.44 46.86 -22.08
C GLN A 284 -2.95 46.52 -22.27
N SER A 285 -2.04 47.35 -21.73
CA SER A 285 -0.61 47.00 -21.70
C SER A 285 -0.36 45.78 -20.80
N ILE A 286 0.72 45.04 -21.05
CA ILE A 286 1.04 43.78 -20.31
C ILE A 286 1.08 44.03 -18.79
N LEU A 287 1.69 45.13 -18.37
CA LEU A 287 1.86 45.47 -16.96
C LEU A 287 0.53 45.91 -16.33
N GLU A 288 -0.24 46.77 -17.00
CA GLU A 288 -1.56 47.19 -16.51
C GLU A 288 -2.53 46.01 -16.39
N ALA A 289 -2.54 45.12 -17.39
CA ALA A 289 -3.36 43.92 -17.39
C ALA A 289 -3.02 43.01 -16.20
N ALA A 290 -1.73 42.82 -15.91
CA ALA A 290 -1.27 42.00 -14.77
C ALA A 290 -1.69 42.60 -13.42
N VAL A 291 -1.51 43.91 -13.23
CA VAL A 291 -1.88 44.61 -12.00
C VAL A 291 -3.39 44.60 -11.79
N HIS A 292 -4.15 44.90 -12.84
CA HIS A 292 -5.61 44.96 -12.76
C HIS A 292 -6.23 43.56 -12.53
N ALA A 293 -5.69 42.52 -13.17
CA ALA A 293 -6.08 41.13 -12.90
C ALA A 293 -5.80 40.73 -11.45
N ALA A 294 -4.62 41.06 -10.93
CA ALA A 294 -4.25 40.77 -9.55
C ALA A 294 -5.20 41.45 -8.55
N GLN A 295 -5.56 42.72 -8.77
CA GLN A 295 -6.50 43.45 -7.92
C GLN A 295 -7.91 42.85 -7.94
N MET A 296 -8.44 42.51 -9.13
CA MET A 296 -9.77 41.91 -9.26
C MET A 296 -9.84 40.50 -8.65
N ARG A 297 -8.75 39.73 -8.72
CA ARG A 297 -8.72 38.34 -8.24
C ARG A 297 -8.22 38.18 -6.81
N PHE A 298 -7.65 39.21 -6.20
CA PHE A 298 -7.16 39.16 -4.83
C PHE A 298 -8.23 38.66 -3.85
N ARG A 299 -9.44 39.25 -3.87
CA ARG A 299 -10.53 38.87 -2.96
C ARG A 299 -10.95 37.40 -3.10
N PRO A 300 -11.28 36.88 -4.31
CA PRO A 300 -11.56 35.45 -4.50
C PRO A 300 -10.40 34.50 -4.13
N ILE A 301 -9.15 34.85 -4.46
CA ILE A 301 -7.97 34.02 -4.16
C ILE A 301 -7.81 33.86 -2.65
N VAL A 302 -7.89 34.98 -1.94
CA VAL A 302 -7.77 35.03 -0.48
C VAL A 302 -8.93 34.27 0.18
N MET A 303 -10.17 34.46 -0.27
CA MET A 303 -11.34 33.75 0.25
C MET A 303 -11.20 32.23 0.13
N THR A 304 -10.87 31.73 -1.06
CA THR A 304 -10.77 30.28 -1.27
C THR A 304 -9.56 29.66 -0.58
N SER A 305 -8.45 30.41 -0.51
CA SER A 305 -7.25 29.95 0.19
C SER A 305 -7.49 29.86 1.70
N PHE A 306 -8.08 30.88 2.33
CA PHE A 306 -8.38 30.84 3.76
C PHE A 306 -9.41 29.77 4.11
N ALA A 307 -10.45 29.60 3.31
CA ALA A 307 -11.44 28.54 3.53
C ALA A 307 -10.77 27.15 3.54
N PHE A 308 -9.87 26.91 2.59
CA PHE A 308 -9.13 25.66 2.52
C PHE A 308 -8.13 25.50 3.66
N ILE A 309 -7.33 26.52 3.95
CA ILE A 309 -6.34 26.52 5.06
C ILE A 309 -7.05 26.19 6.37
N LEU A 310 -8.15 26.89 6.69
CA LEU A 310 -8.93 26.66 7.91
C LEU A 310 -9.57 25.27 7.94
N GLY A 311 -10.02 24.74 6.79
CA GLY A 311 -10.52 23.37 6.70
C GLY A 311 -9.44 22.32 7.03
N VAL A 312 -8.22 22.52 6.53
CA VAL A 312 -7.08 21.60 6.73
C VAL A 312 -6.46 21.72 8.12
N VAL A 313 -6.73 22.80 8.88
CA VAL A 313 -6.30 22.92 10.29
C VAL A 313 -6.71 21.70 11.11
N SER A 314 -7.90 21.15 10.86
CA SER A 314 -8.39 19.95 11.55
C SER A 314 -7.47 18.73 11.35
N LEU A 315 -6.94 18.52 10.14
CA LEU A 315 -5.99 17.45 9.81
C LEU A 315 -4.64 17.68 10.51
N VAL A 316 -4.24 18.95 10.62
CA VAL A 316 -3.00 19.38 11.25
C VAL A 316 -2.98 19.09 12.76
N ILE A 317 -4.11 19.27 13.45
CA ILE A 317 -4.25 19.06 14.90
C ILE A 317 -4.92 17.73 15.26
N ALA A 318 -5.17 16.85 14.27
CA ALA A 318 -5.91 15.61 14.48
C ALA A 318 -5.28 14.74 15.58
N GLU A 319 -6.11 14.12 16.41
CA GLU A 319 -5.70 13.19 17.47
C GLU A 319 -6.49 11.89 17.39
N GLY A 320 -5.94 10.81 17.95
CA GLY A 320 -6.56 9.49 17.97
C GLY A 320 -6.07 8.53 16.88
N ALA A 321 -6.88 7.52 16.57
CA ALA A 321 -6.52 6.47 15.62
C ALA A 321 -6.31 7.02 14.20
N GLY A 322 -5.16 6.73 13.61
CA GLY A 322 -4.81 7.20 12.25
C GLY A 322 -4.36 8.66 12.16
N ALA A 323 -4.21 9.36 13.29
CA ALA A 323 -3.80 10.77 13.33
C ALA A 323 -2.44 11.02 12.65
N ALA A 324 -1.50 10.05 12.69
CA ALA A 324 -0.19 10.20 12.06
C ALA A 324 -0.28 10.50 10.54
N GLY A 325 -1.14 9.78 9.81
CA GLY A 325 -1.35 10.00 8.39
C GLY A 325 -2.04 11.34 8.10
N GLN A 326 -3.03 11.71 8.92
CA GLN A 326 -3.74 12.99 8.81
C GLN A 326 -2.81 14.18 9.06
N ARG A 327 -1.95 14.11 10.09
CA ARG A 327 -0.98 15.15 10.41
C ARG A 327 0.08 15.30 9.32
N ALA A 328 0.57 14.20 8.76
CA ALA A 328 1.55 14.23 7.66
C ALA A 328 0.97 14.90 6.41
N LEU A 329 -0.20 14.45 5.95
CA LEU A 329 -0.92 15.06 4.82
C LEU A 329 -1.28 16.53 5.11
N GLY A 330 -1.83 16.78 6.30
CA GLY A 330 -2.30 18.08 6.74
C GLY A 330 -1.17 19.11 6.81
N ALA A 331 -0.01 18.77 7.36
CA ALA A 331 1.11 19.71 7.47
C ALA A 331 1.67 20.12 6.10
N ALA A 332 1.84 19.16 5.19
CA ALA A 332 2.33 19.42 3.84
C ALA A 332 1.39 20.36 3.09
N VAL A 333 0.09 20.07 3.13
CA VAL A 333 -0.94 20.86 2.45
C VAL A 333 -1.17 22.22 3.13
N PHE A 334 -1.15 22.28 4.46
CA PHE A 334 -1.31 23.53 5.21
C PHE A 334 -0.15 24.50 4.94
N GLY A 335 1.09 24.02 5.06
CA GLY A 335 2.29 24.82 4.79
C GLY A 335 2.40 25.22 3.33
N GLY A 336 2.16 24.28 2.42
CA GLY A 336 2.20 24.53 0.99
C GLY A 336 1.16 25.55 0.55
N MET A 337 -0.07 25.49 1.10
CA MET A 337 -1.10 26.46 0.77
C MET A 337 -0.79 27.85 1.32
N ILE A 338 -0.27 27.96 2.56
CA ILE A 338 0.13 29.27 3.10
C ILE A 338 1.21 29.91 2.24
N ALA A 339 2.27 29.17 1.93
CA ALA A 339 3.34 29.67 1.07
C ALA A 339 2.84 29.99 -0.34
N ALA A 340 2.02 29.13 -0.95
CA ALA A 340 1.45 29.38 -2.25
C ALA A 340 0.55 30.62 -2.26
N THR A 341 -0.30 30.83 -1.25
CA THR A 341 -1.16 32.03 -1.20
C THR A 341 -0.36 33.30 -1.03
N VAL A 342 0.60 33.32 -0.10
CA VAL A 342 1.41 34.52 0.15
C VAL A 342 2.32 34.80 -1.04
N LEU A 343 3.08 33.80 -1.50
CA LEU A 343 4.08 34.01 -2.56
C LEU A 343 3.43 34.14 -3.94
N ALA A 344 2.42 33.33 -4.29
CA ALA A 344 1.83 33.39 -5.64
C ALA A 344 1.16 34.73 -5.93
N VAL A 345 0.52 35.37 -4.95
CA VAL A 345 -0.13 36.68 -5.16
C VAL A 345 0.88 37.74 -5.63
N PHE A 346 2.11 37.70 -5.11
CA PHE A 346 3.17 38.63 -5.54
C PHE A 346 3.91 38.18 -6.80
N PHE A 347 4.20 36.88 -6.91
CA PHE A 347 5.06 36.37 -7.98
C PHE A 347 4.31 36.05 -9.28
N VAL A 348 3.02 35.69 -9.24
CA VAL A 348 2.25 35.35 -10.44
C VAL A 348 2.16 36.51 -11.43
N PRO A 349 1.84 37.76 -11.03
CA PRO A 349 1.84 38.88 -11.96
C PRO A 349 3.21 39.10 -12.61
N VAL A 350 4.29 38.91 -11.85
CA VAL A 350 5.67 39.03 -12.35
C VAL A 350 5.96 37.95 -13.40
N PHE A 351 5.62 36.69 -13.10
CA PHE A 351 5.80 35.59 -14.05
C PHE A 351 4.98 35.81 -15.31
N TYR A 352 3.73 36.27 -15.18
CA TYR A 352 2.90 36.62 -16.33
C TYR A 352 3.57 37.69 -17.21
N VAL A 353 4.04 38.80 -16.64
CA VAL A 353 4.68 39.88 -17.41
C VAL A 353 5.91 39.37 -18.16
N ILE A 354 6.74 38.55 -17.51
CA ILE A 354 7.95 37.98 -18.12
C ILE A 354 7.57 37.08 -19.31
N PHE A 355 6.69 36.11 -19.10
CA PHE A 355 6.35 35.11 -20.12
C PHE A 355 5.48 35.69 -21.24
N GLN A 356 4.56 36.62 -20.95
CA GLN A 356 3.79 37.32 -21.97
C GLN A 356 4.69 38.20 -22.86
N SER A 357 5.69 38.86 -22.28
CA SER A 357 6.67 39.64 -23.05
C SER A 357 7.50 38.76 -23.98
N ILE A 358 7.86 37.54 -23.53
CA ILE A 358 8.57 36.55 -24.35
C ILE A 358 7.65 36.05 -25.47
N ASP A 359 6.40 35.70 -25.18
CA ASP A 359 5.41 35.22 -26.17
C ASP A 359 5.21 36.24 -27.30
N GLU A 360 5.00 37.52 -26.96
CA GLU A 360 4.83 38.58 -27.97
C GLU A 360 6.10 38.82 -28.80
N LYS A 361 7.29 38.74 -28.17
CA LYS A 361 8.57 38.90 -28.88
C LYS A 361 8.84 37.73 -29.84
N VAL A 362 8.41 36.52 -29.49
CA VAL A 362 8.50 35.34 -30.36
C VAL A 362 7.47 35.44 -31.50
N ARG A 363 6.23 35.87 -31.23
CA ARG A 363 5.20 36.06 -32.26
C ARG A 363 5.56 37.16 -33.27
N ARG A 364 6.12 38.29 -32.83
CA ARG A 364 6.57 39.40 -33.71
C ARG A 364 7.73 39.02 -34.63
N ARG A 365 8.49 37.95 -34.32
CA ARG A 365 9.62 37.48 -35.14
C ARG A 365 9.21 36.53 -36.27
N LYS A 366 7.96 36.03 -36.31
CA LYS A 366 7.47 35.29 -37.49
C LYS A 366 7.14 36.31 -38.58
N PRO A 367 7.86 36.34 -39.73
CA PRO A 367 7.49 37.21 -40.83
C PRO A 367 6.09 36.83 -41.32
N PRO A 368 5.28 37.80 -41.78
CA PRO A 368 4.03 37.49 -42.44
C PRO A 368 4.36 36.65 -43.67
N VAL A 369 3.77 35.45 -43.77
CA VAL A 369 3.79 34.67 -45.00
C VAL A 369 3.14 35.55 -46.06
N THR A 370 3.98 36.17 -46.88
CA THR A 370 3.55 37.00 -47.99
C THR A 370 3.05 36.03 -49.04
N ASN A 371 1.74 35.79 -49.08
CA ASN A 371 1.13 35.21 -50.26
C ASN A 371 1.43 36.19 -51.41
N HIS A 372 2.37 35.85 -52.28
CA HIS A 372 2.55 36.53 -53.54
C HIS A 372 1.22 36.44 -54.30
N ALA A 373 0.55 37.59 -54.41
CA ALA A 373 -0.45 37.82 -55.42
C ALA A 373 0.25 37.70 -56.78
N ILE A 374 -0.18 36.71 -57.58
CA ILE A 374 0.15 36.65 -58.99
C ILE A 374 -0.77 37.68 -59.65
N GLU A 375 -0.21 38.86 -59.92
CA GLU A 375 -0.78 39.88 -60.79
C GLU A 375 -0.04 39.76 -62.13
N ASP A 376 -0.64 39.01 -63.07
CA ASP A 376 -0.19 38.96 -64.47
C ASP A 376 -1.12 39.84 -65.31
N THR A 377 -0.63 41.04 -65.65
CA THR A 377 -1.17 41.88 -66.71
C THR A 377 -0.27 41.78 -67.95
N SER A 378 -0.78 41.27 -69.06
CA SER A 378 -0.66 41.88 -70.41
C SER A 378 -1.20 40.96 -71.53
N SER A 379 -2.17 41.46 -72.29
CA SER A 379 -2.52 40.98 -73.64
C SER A 379 -1.68 41.71 -74.71
N PRO A 380 -1.63 41.25 -75.98
CA PRO A 380 -2.66 41.67 -76.94
C PRO A 380 -3.07 40.65 -78.06
N GLU A 381 -4.36 40.74 -78.46
CA GLU A 381 -4.88 40.76 -79.85
C GLU A 381 -5.12 39.47 -80.70
N SER A 382 -6.42 39.02 -80.72
CA SER A 382 -7.38 38.73 -81.83
C SER A 382 -7.05 37.80 -83.05
N PRO A 383 -8.03 37.21 -83.80
CA PRO A 383 -9.51 37.30 -83.73
C PRO A 383 -10.30 35.95 -83.79
N ALA A 384 -11.62 36.08 -83.56
CA ALA A 384 -12.70 35.07 -83.56
C ALA A 384 -13.04 34.49 -84.97
N PRO A 385 -13.97 33.50 -85.13
CA PRO A 385 -15.44 33.62 -84.87
C PRO A 385 -16.06 32.32 -84.25
N LYS A 386 -17.33 32.12 -83.85
CA LYS A 386 -18.67 32.58 -84.29
C LYS A 386 -19.73 32.06 -83.27
N ALA A 387 -20.77 32.87 -83.00
CA ALA A 387 -22.18 32.59 -82.67
C ALA A 387 -22.60 31.43 -81.72
N THR A 388 -23.46 31.72 -80.72
CA THR A 388 -24.93 31.49 -80.77
C THR A 388 -25.65 31.83 -79.43
N ALA A 389 -26.67 32.70 -79.55
CA ALA A 389 -27.91 32.94 -78.81
C ALA A 389 -28.11 32.67 -77.28
N GLN A 390 -28.77 33.66 -76.66
CA GLN A 390 -29.42 33.78 -75.33
C GLN A 390 -30.68 32.87 -75.15
N PRO A 391 -31.52 32.96 -74.07
CA PRO A 391 -31.40 33.68 -72.77
C PRO A 391 -31.78 32.87 -71.48
N VAL A 392 -31.26 33.39 -70.35
CA VAL A 392 -31.88 33.66 -69.02
C VAL A 392 -33.10 32.83 -68.54
N GLY A 393 -32.90 32.11 -67.42
CA GLY A 393 -33.96 31.56 -66.55
C GLY A 393 -33.76 31.95 -65.08
N VAL A 394 -34.84 32.40 -64.44
CA VAL A 394 -34.98 32.95 -63.07
C VAL A 394 -34.72 31.90 -61.96
N PRO A 395 -34.20 32.26 -60.77
CA PRO A 395 -33.94 31.31 -59.69
C PRO A 395 -35.19 30.96 -58.86
N GLN A 396 -35.31 29.70 -58.44
CA GLN A 396 -36.28 29.25 -57.41
C GLN A 396 -35.58 29.04 -56.05
N PRO A 397 -36.23 29.37 -54.91
CA PRO A 397 -35.72 29.08 -53.58
C PRO A 397 -36.17 27.69 -53.10
N VAL A 398 -35.28 26.97 -52.39
CA VAL A 398 -35.56 25.67 -51.75
C VAL A 398 -35.58 25.86 -50.22
N PRO A 399 -36.51 25.21 -49.48
CA PRO A 399 -36.86 25.58 -48.11
C PRO A 399 -36.02 24.88 -47.02
N ALA A 400 -36.12 25.44 -45.82
CA ALA A 400 -35.54 24.95 -44.57
C ALA A 400 -36.05 23.55 -44.16
N LEU A 401 -35.20 22.82 -43.45
CA LEU A 401 -35.42 21.48 -42.87
C LEU A 401 -34.86 21.45 -41.44
N PRO A 402 -35.29 20.48 -40.62
CA PRO A 402 -36.19 20.68 -39.46
C PRO A 402 -35.52 21.07 -38.13
#